data_AF-A0A372IM68-F1
#
_entry.id   AF-A0A372IM68-F1
#
_cell.length_a   1.000
_cell.length_b   1.000
_cell.length_c   1.000
_cell.angle_alpha   90.00
_cell.angle_beta   90.00
_cell.angle_gamma   90.00
#
_symmetry.space_group_name_H-M   'P 1'
#
loop_
_entity.id
_entity.type
_entity.pdbx_description
1 polymer ?
#
loop_
_entity_poly.entity_id
_entity_poly.type
_entity_poly.pdbx_seq_one_letter_code
_entity_poly.pdbx_strand_id
1 'polypeptide(L)'
;MQVSKHGCAAVLGRPQNGPGAVLITRPGVAIGGEIAHLLDRGFQKFFKTSRVELPATADHLRALHRFSEELREAEGLDSLYNESLGTVSDEYMYDRVKGRDLPLAKRPLKAWELIQG
;
A
#
# COMPACT_ATOMS: atom_id res chain seq x y z
N MET A 1 -10.25 6.03 -17.34
CA MET A 1 -10.46 7.41 -16.90
C MET A 1 -9.77 7.61 -15.57
N GLN A 2 -8.92 8.62 -15.45
CA GLN A 2 -8.35 9.00 -14.15
C GLN A 2 -9.35 9.87 -13.39
N VAL A 3 -9.54 9.58 -12.12
CA VAL A 3 -10.32 10.39 -11.17
C VAL A 3 -9.39 10.87 -10.06
N SER A 4 -9.60 12.08 -9.55
CA SER A 4 -8.72 12.67 -8.56
C SER A 4 -9.45 13.60 -7.60
N LYS A 5 -9.13 13.51 -6.31
CA LYS A 5 -9.64 14.39 -5.24
C LYS A 5 -8.68 14.35 -4.05
N HIS A 6 -8.63 15.40 -3.24
CA HIS A 6 -7.80 15.46 -2.02
C HIS A 6 -6.30 15.23 -2.23
N GLY A 7 -5.77 15.49 -3.44
CA GLY A 7 -4.39 15.18 -3.79
C GLY A 7 -4.13 13.69 -4.06
N CYS A 8 -5.19 12.87 -4.10
CA CYS A 8 -5.16 11.47 -4.46
C CYS A 8 -5.75 11.25 -5.85
N ALA A 9 -5.42 10.13 -6.47
CA ALA A 9 -5.97 9.72 -7.75
C ALA A 9 -6.11 8.20 -7.85
N ALA A 10 -6.99 7.76 -8.75
CA ALA A 10 -7.19 6.37 -9.14
C ALA A 10 -7.49 6.31 -10.65
N VAL A 11 -7.32 5.14 -11.25
CA VAL A 11 -7.70 4.92 -12.66
C VAL A 11 -8.83 3.90 -12.72
N LEU A 12 -9.94 4.33 -13.30
CA LEU A 12 -11.09 3.49 -13.60
C LEU A 12 -11.05 3.04 -15.06
N GLY A 13 -11.42 1.79 -15.31
CA GLY A 13 -11.53 1.18 -16.63
C GLY A 13 -12.93 0.63 -16.85
N ARG A 14 -13.17 0.12 -18.07
CA ARG A 14 -14.38 -0.64 -18.34
C ARG A 14 -14.14 -2.11 -17.94
N PRO A 15 -15.09 -2.77 -17.27
CA PRO A 15 -15.03 -4.21 -17.06
C PRO A 15 -15.01 -4.94 -18.42
N GLN A 16 -14.39 -6.12 -18.45
CA GLN A 16 -14.36 -6.96 -19.65
C GLN A 16 -15.77 -7.48 -20.01
N ASN A 17 -16.61 -7.74 -19.00
CA ASN A 17 -17.99 -8.16 -19.15
C ASN A 17 -18.88 -7.40 -18.15
N GLY A 18 -19.99 -6.85 -18.63
CA GLY A 18 -21.01 -6.19 -17.82
C GLY A 18 -20.94 -4.65 -17.77
N PRO A 19 -21.92 -4.00 -17.13
CA PRO A 19 -21.94 -2.56 -16.92
C PRO A 19 -21.05 -2.15 -15.72
N GLY A 20 -20.74 -0.85 -15.61
CA GLY A 20 -19.98 -0.27 -14.48
C GLY A 20 -18.54 0.09 -14.80
N ALA A 21 -17.76 0.37 -13.76
CA ALA A 21 -16.33 0.62 -13.84
C ALA A 21 -15.55 -0.40 -13.00
N VAL A 22 -14.28 -0.60 -13.35
CA VAL A 22 -13.34 -1.40 -12.55
C VAL A 22 -12.10 -0.59 -12.24
N LEU A 23 -11.55 -0.80 -11.05
CA LEU A 23 -10.33 -0.16 -10.61
C LEU A 23 -9.13 -0.79 -11.36
N ILE A 24 -8.53 -0.04 -12.28
CA ILE A 24 -7.31 -0.43 -13.02
C ILE A 24 -6.06 -0.07 -12.22
N THR A 25 -6.08 1.08 -11.55
CA THR A 25 -5.03 1.51 -10.63
C THR A 25 -5.67 1.89 -9.30
N ARG A 26 -5.17 1.30 -8.22
CA ARG A 26 -5.67 1.53 -6.86
C ARG A 26 -5.52 3.01 -6.48
N PRO A 27 -6.37 3.53 -5.58
CA PRO A 27 -6.19 4.86 -5.00
C PRO A 27 -4.78 5.04 -4.44
N GLY A 28 -4.17 6.18 -4.73
CA GLY A 28 -2.87 6.57 -4.21
C GLY A 28 -2.70 8.09 -4.21
N VAL A 29 -1.69 8.59 -3.50
CA VAL A 29 -1.36 10.03 -3.52
C VAL A 29 -0.72 10.37 -4.86
N ALA A 30 -1.18 11.45 -5.50
CA ALA A 30 -0.63 11.92 -6.76
C ALA A 30 0.67 12.70 -6.51
N ILE A 31 1.81 12.14 -6.95
CA ILE A 31 3.14 12.71 -6.72
C ILE A 31 3.89 12.73 -8.05
N GLY A 32 4.29 13.93 -8.50
CA GLY A 32 5.08 14.07 -9.72
C GLY A 32 4.40 13.56 -11.00
N GLY A 33 3.06 13.54 -11.03
CA GLY A 33 2.27 13.01 -12.16
C GLY A 33 2.01 11.50 -12.11
N GLU A 34 2.48 10.82 -11.07
CA GLU A 34 2.25 9.39 -10.84
C GLU A 34 1.32 9.16 -9.65
N ILE A 35 0.57 8.05 -9.69
CA ILE A 35 -0.20 7.57 -8.54
C ILE A 35 0.74 6.72 -7.70
N ALA A 36 1.14 7.24 -6.54
CA ALA A 36 2.06 6.55 -5.65
C ALA A 36 1.35 5.42 -4.89
N HIS A 37 2.01 4.27 -4.78
CA HIS A 37 1.55 3.18 -3.91
C HIS A 37 2.10 3.37 -2.49
N LEU A 38 1.37 2.84 -1.51
CA LEU A 38 1.73 2.93 -0.10
C LEU A 38 2.57 1.72 0.31
N LEU A 39 3.84 1.96 0.62
CA LEU A 39 4.81 0.98 1.08
C LEU A 39 4.99 1.05 2.60
N ASP A 40 4.84 -0.07 3.30
CA ASP A 40 5.14 -0.18 4.73
C ASP A 40 6.51 -0.82 4.96
N ARG A 41 7.42 -0.10 5.63
CA ARG A 41 8.75 -0.62 6.01
C ARG A 41 8.76 -1.20 7.44
N GLY A 42 7.62 -1.21 8.13
CA GLY A 42 7.45 -1.68 9.52
C GLY A 42 7.67 -0.60 10.56
N PHE A 43 8.60 0.34 10.31
CA PHE A 43 8.84 1.50 11.18
C PHE A 43 8.17 2.78 10.68
N GLN A 44 7.91 2.87 9.37
CA GLN A 44 7.33 4.04 8.70
C GLN A 44 6.70 3.59 7.38
N LYS A 45 5.61 4.25 6.99
CA LYS A 45 5.00 4.10 5.67
C LYS A 45 5.52 5.16 4.70
N PHE A 46 5.60 4.84 3.42
CA PHE A 46 6.11 5.70 2.37
C PHE A 46 5.19 5.67 1.15
N PHE A 47 4.99 6.83 0.52
CA PHE A 47 4.44 6.89 -0.82
C PHE A 47 5.57 6.75 -1.82
N LYS A 48 5.48 5.72 -2.66
CA LYS A 48 6.51 5.38 -3.63
C LYS A 48 5.97 5.48 -5.05
N THR A 49 6.74 6.17 -5.88
CA THR A 49 6.57 6.30 -7.34
C THR A 49 7.75 5.64 -8.04
N SER A 50 7.83 5.71 -9.37
CA SER A 50 9.01 5.27 -10.11
C SER A 50 10.27 6.11 -9.81
N ARG A 51 10.11 7.34 -9.30
CA ARG A 51 11.20 8.32 -9.15
C ARG A 51 11.54 8.66 -7.71
N VAL A 52 10.55 8.67 -6.83
CA VAL A 52 10.70 9.13 -5.45
C VAL A 52 9.99 8.23 -4.45
N GLU A 53 10.54 8.19 -3.26
CA GLU A 53 9.94 7.58 -2.06
C GLU A 53 9.87 8.68 -0.99
N LEU A 54 8.66 9.03 -0.56
CA LEU A 54 8.42 10.09 0.41
C LEU A 54 7.71 9.53 1.65
N PRO A 55 8.05 9.96 2.87
CA PRO A 55 7.38 9.49 4.07
C PRO A 55 5.89 9.84 4.01
N ALA A 56 5.04 8.85 4.30
CA ALA A 56 3.60 9.02 4.38
C ALA A 56 3.25 9.77 5.67
N THR A 57 2.84 11.03 5.52
CA THR A 57 2.34 11.85 6.64
C THR A 57 0.93 11.42 7.02
N ALA A 58 0.52 11.74 8.25
CA ALA A 58 -0.84 11.45 8.71
C ALA A 58 -1.91 12.10 7.80
N ASP A 59 -1.67 13.30 7.29
CA ASP A 59 -2.62 14.00 6.43
C ASP A 59 -2.75 13.33 5.06
N HIS A 60 -1.65 12.84 4.48
CA HIS A 60 -1.71 12.05 3.26
C HIS A 60 -2.49 10.74 3.46
N LEU A 61 -2.29 10.05 4.58
CA LEU A 61 -3.02 8.81 4.89
C LEU A 61 -4.52 9.06 5.08
N ARG A 62 -4.90 10.12 5.80
CA ARG A 62 -6.30 10.53 5.96
C ARG A 62 -6.94 10.91 4.63
N ALA A 63 -6.23 11.65 3.78
CA ALA A 63 -6.71 12.03 2.45
C ALA A 63 -6.93 10.79 1.57
N LEU A 64 -5.97 9.85 1.57
CA LEU A 64 -6.08 8.60 0.82
C LEU A 64 -7.24 7.73 1.32
N HIS A 65 -7.38 7.57 2.63
CA HIS A 65 -8.49 6.80 3.20
C HIS A 65 -9.84 7.43 2.82
N ARG A 66 -10.01 8.75 3.03
CA ARG A 66 -11.24 9.46 2.64
C ARG A 66 -11.56 9.29 1.16
N PHE A 67 -10.57 9.49 0.29
CA PHE A 67 -10.76 9.33 -1.15
C PHE A 67 -11.15 7.90 -1.53
N SER A 68 -10.58 6.90 -0.83
CA SER A 68 -10.89 5.49 -1.08
C SER A 68 -12.31 5.13 -0.67
N GLU A 69 -12.78 5.64 0.47
CA GLU A 69 -14.15 5.41 0.95
C GLU A 69 -15.18 6.10 0.06
N GLU A 70 -14.95 7.36 -0.33
CA GLU A 70 -15.84 8.07 -1.25
C GLU A 70 -15.92 7.38 -2.62
N LEU A 71 -14.80 6.84 -3.13
CA LEU A 71 -14.79 6.09 -4.38
C LEU A 71 -15.56 4.78 -4.26
N ARG A 72 -15.43 4.10 -3.12
CA ARG A 72 -16.12 2.84 -2.83
C ARG A 72 -17.63 3.04 -2.72
N GLU A 73 -18.06 4.10 -2.04
CA GLU A 73 -19.45 4.53 -1.96
C GLU A 73 -20.02 4.86 -3.35
N ALA A 74 -19.26 5.60 -4.17
CA ALA A 74 -19.69 5.97 -5.52
C ALA A 74 -19.84 4.77 -6.46
N GLU A 75 -19.00 3.74 -6.30
CA GLU A 75 -19.08 2.48 -7.05
C GLU A 75 -20.10 1.48 -6.46
N GLY A 76 -20.72 1.80 -5.32
CA GLY A 76 -21.67 0.91 -4.64
C GLY A 76 -21.03 -0.36 -4.08
N LEU A 77 -19.74 -0.30 -3.73
CA LEU A 77 -18.98 -1.42 -3.20
C LEU A 77 -19.10 -1.51 -1.68
N ASP A 78 -18.98 -2.73 -1.14
CA ASP A 78 -19.02 -2.96 0.30
C ASP A 78 -17.80 -2.33 1.00
N SER A 79 -18.09 -1.62 2.10
CA SER A 79 -17.09 -1.13 3.03
C SER A 79 -16.60 -2.27 3.93
N LEU A 80 -15.43 -2.82 3.60
CA LEU A 80 -14.81 -3.89 4.39
C LEU A 80 -14.22 -3.33 5.69
N TYR A 81 -14.50 -3.98 6.83
CA TYR A 81 -14.12 -3.49 8.16
C TYR A 81 -12.65 -3.01 8.28
N ASN A 82 -11.69 -3.80 7.82
CA ASN A 82 -10.28 -3.40 7.94
C ASN A 82 -9.89 -2.22 7.02
N GLU A 83 -10.58 -2.09 5.89
CA GLU A 83 -10.35 -1.00 4.93
C GLU A 83 -11.08 0.29 5.37
N SER A 84 -12.15 0.15 6.17
CA SER A 84 -12.92 1.28 6.70
C SER A 84 -12.34 1.86 7.99
N LEU A 85 -11.50 1.11 8.72
CA LEU A 85 -10.80 1.62 9.91
C LEU A 85 -9.66 2.60 9.57
N GLY A 86 -9.17 2.61 8.33
CA GLY A 86 -8.09 3.48 7.91
C GLY A 86 -7.42 3.04 6.62
N THR A 87 -6.16 3.45 6.43
CA THR A 87 -5.41 3.10 5.23
C THR A 87 -4.68 1.77 5.39
N VAL A 88 -4.84 0.88 4.42
CA VAL A 88 -4.00 -0.31 4.24
C VAL A 88 -2.86 -0.01 3.27
N SER A 89 -1.72 -0.69 3.43
CA SER A 89 -0.58 -0.54 2.51
C SER A 89 -0.70 -1.52 1.34
N ASP A 90 -0.21 -1.11 0.18
CA ASP A 90 -0.14 -1.94 -1.03
C ASP A 90 1.00 -2.96 -0.95
N GLU A 91 2.11 -2.59 -0.31
CA GLU A 91 3.29 -3.43 -0.14
C GLU A 91 3.79 -3.37 1.30
N TYR A 92 4.21 -4.52 1.84
CA TYR A 92 4.80 -4.65 3.16
C TYR A 92 6.22 -5.20 3.02
N MET A 93 7.21 -4.33 3.20
CA MET A 93 8.64 -4.63 3.10
C MET A 93 9.31 -4.42 4.45
N TYR A 94 9.00 -5.32 5.38
CA TYR A 94 9.62 -5.34 6.70
C TYR A 94 11.06 -5.79 6.64
N ASP A 95 11.89 -5.23 7.52
CA ASP A 95 13.25 -5.68 7.69
C ASP A 95 13.23 -7.13 8.20
N ARG A 96 13.71 -8.05 7.35
CA ARG A 96 13.72 -9.48 7.68
C ARG A 96 15.04 -9.80 8.34
N VAL A 97 15.00 -10.70 9.32
CA VAL A 97 16.22 -11.26 9.91
C VAL A 97 17.13 -11.78 8.80
N LYS A 98 18.35 -11.22 8.71
CA LYS A 98 19.33 -11.59 7.70
C LYS A 98 19.53 -13.10 7.69
N GLY A 99 19.39 -13.72 6.52
CA GLY A 99 19.55 -15.17 6.35
C GLY A 99 18.34 -16.03 6.74
N ARG A 100 17.21 -15.45 7.18
CA ARG A 100 15.99 -16.20 7.52
C ARG A 100 15.47 -17.05 6.36
N ASP A 101 15.50 -16.50 5.15
CA ASP A 101 14.95 -17.15 3.96
C ASP A 101 15.96 -18.14 3.32
N LEU A 102 17.14 -18.35 3.93
CA LEU A 102 18.08 -19.39 3.52
C LEU A 102 17.57 -20.80 3.92
N PRO A 103 17.98 -21.86 3.19
CA PRO A 103 17.78 -23.25 3.64
C PRO A 103 18.32 -23.46 5.04
N LEU A 104 17.69 -24.34 5.85
CA LEU A 104 18.01 -24.53 7.26
C LEU A 104 19.52 -24.71 7.51
N ALA A 105 20.19 -25.50 6.67
CA ALA A 105 21.62 -25.79 6.74
C ALA A 105 22.54 -24.58 6.46
N LYS A 106 22.03 -23.52 5.84
CA LYS A 106 22.76 -22.29 5.51
C LYS A 106 22.37 -21.10 6.39
N ARG A 107 21.45 -21.29 7.34
CA ARG A 107 21.06 -20.23 8.27
C ARG A 107 22.19 -19.99 9.29
N PRO A 108 22.44 -18.74 9.68
CA PRO A 108 23.38 -18.47 10.76
C PRO A 108 22.89 -19.15 12.05
N LEU A 109 23.84 -19.62 12.86
CA LEU A 109 23.56 -20.08 14.22
C LEU A 109 22.89 -18.95 15.01
N LYS A 110 21.91 -19.28 15.84
CA LYS A 110 21.22 -18.27 16.63
C LYS A 110 22.18 -17.74 17.69
N ALA A 111 22.10 -16.44 17.97
CA ALA A 111 23.02 -15.78 18.89
C ALA A 111 23.09 -16.45 20.28
N TRP A 112 21.98 -17.02 20.77
CA TRP A 112 21.91 -17.71 22.07
C TRP A 112 22.45 -19.15 22.06
N GLU A 113 22.68 -19.75 20.89
CA GLU A 113 23.34 -21.06 20.76
C GLU A 113 24.87 -20.92 20.81
N LEU A 114 25.40 -19.72 20.55
CA LEU A 114 26.84 -19.42 20.54
C LEU A 114 27.43 -19.22 21.94
N ILE A 115 26.60 -19.00 22.97
CA ILE A 115 27.02 -18.63 24.33
C ILE A 115 27.19 -19.87 25.23
N GLN A 116 26.84 -21.07 24.75
CA GLN A 116 26.91 -22.33 25.51
C GLN A 116 28.29 -23.02 25.43
N GLY A 117 29.37 -22.25 25.27
CA GLY A 117 30.76 -22.74 25.22
C GLY A 117 31.52 -22.49 26.50
#